data_AF-A0A6J8CRY1-F1
#
_entry.id   AF-A0A6J8CRY1-F1
#
_cell.length_a   1.000
_cell.length_b   1.000
_cell.length_c   1.000
_cell.angle_alpha   90.00
_cell.angle_beta   90.00
_cell.angle_gamma   90.00
#
_symmetry.space_group_name_H-M   'P 1'
#
loop_
_entity.id
_entity.type
_entity.pdbx_description
1 polymer ?
#
loop_
_entity_poly.entity_id
_entity_poly.type
_entity_poly.pdbx_seq_one_letter_code
_entity_poly.pdbx_strand_id
1 'polypeptide(L)'
;MYKEAERKIKAAIEKAREEEERRAREEQEKLRQQIEKEKQKEHKKKLEEEMIKLQKQHEEEKQRQEEEIRRQIRDQVQKSDRSIIEKIVDGVKSMKCKNDVEDRDEKTSQYERDEIRIVLTGKTGSGKSATGNSILGRDGFGTFHYASSATRICQVEEVIRRNKKLLIVDTPVFTKIDTLKGDTSTSLQQRLENYLQTVPKDLQSLLTNCNNRYTGLDNSQSSKRRMKQTEILLNLIESTVKINDRKYYDCTAFEQVQKRKMAELENERQIRVDNDRKRNEITRHRITNEVDKKYEDAFPKDIQNLKDQFFKF
;
A
#
# COMPACT_ATOMS: atom_id res chain seq x y z
N MET A 1 94.58 27.39 -75.31
CA MET A 1 94.34 26.65 -74.05
C MET A 1 93.60 27.49 -73.00
N TYR A 2 94.05 28.71 -72.65
CA TYR A 2 93.39 29.54 -71.61
C TYR A 2 91.91 29.90 -71.87
N LYS A 3 91.54 30.32 -73.08
CA LYS A 3 90.14 30.68 -73.42
C LYS A 3 89.16 29.49 -73.31
N GLU A 4 89.65 28.28 -73.51
CA GLU A 4 88.83 27.07 -73.41
C GLU A 4 88.64 26.66 -71.94
N ALA A 5 89.69 26.80 -71.13
CA ALA A 5 89.61 26.62 -69.68
C ALA A 5 88.64 27.64 -69.03
N GLU A 6 88.68 28.90 -69.46
CA GLU A 6 87.78 29.95 -68.96
C GLU A 6 86.30 29.67 -69.29
N ARG A 7 86.01 29.18 -70.52
CA ARG A 7 84.66 28.75 -70.91
C ARG A 7 84.17 27.57 -70.07
N LYS A 8 85.03 26.58 -69.81
CA LYS A 8 84.69 25.42 -68.98
C LYS A 8 84.42 25.83 -67.53
N ILE A 9 85.19 26.76 -66.98
CA ILE A 9 84.98 27.30 -65.63
C ILE A 9 83.67 28.09 -65.55
N LYS A 10 83.38 28.99 -66.49
CA LYS A 10 82.12 29.75 -66.52
C LYS A 10 80.89 28.83 -66.63
N ALA A 11 80.94 27.84 -67.51
CA ALA A 11 79.86 26.86 -67.64
C ALA A 11 79.68 25.99 -66.39
N ALA A 12 80.78 25.66 -65.67
CA ALA A 12 80.71 24.93 -64.40
C ALA A 12 80.07 25.78 -63.28
N ILE A 13 80.41 27.07 -63.21
CA ILE A 13 79.82 28.01 -62.24
C ILE A 13 78.32 28.21 -62.53
N GLU A 14 77.94 28.37 -63.79
CA GLU A 14 76.54 28.51 -64.20
C GLU A 14 75.72 27.27 -63.86
N LYS A 15 76.23 26.06 -64.18
CA LYS A 15 75.58 24.81 -63.79
C LYS A 15 75.45 24.64 -62.28
N ALA A 16 76.49 24.99 -61.53
CA ALA A 16 76.45 24.92 -60.06
C ALA A 16 75.39 25.87 -59.50
N ARG A 17 75.28 27.08 -60.06
CA ARG A 17 74.25 28.06 -59.68
C ARG A 17 72.84 27.59 -60.03
N GLU A 18 72.63 27.04 -61.23
CA GLU A 18 71.33 26.48 -61.64
C GLU A 18 70.91 25.30 -60.75
N GLU A 19 71.86 24.44 -60.38
CA GLU A 19 71.59 23.32 -59.47
C GLU A 19 71.25 23.80 -58.05
N GLU A 20 71.93 24.82 -57.55
CA GLU A 20 71.62 25.45 -56.27
C GLU A 20 70.24 26.12 -56.28
N GLU A 21 69.90 26.86 -57.33
CA GLU A 21 68.56 27.45 -57.51
C GLU A 21 67.47 26.37 -57.62
N ARG A 22 67.74 25.25 -58.30
CA ARG A 22 66.81 24.11 -58.37
C ARG A 22 66.59 23.50 -56.98
N ARG A 23 67.66 23.25 -56.21
CA ARG A 23 67.57 22.74 -54.83
C ARG A 23 66.78 23.69 -53.93
N ALA A 24 67.03 25.00 -54.04
CA ALA A 24 66.30 26.02 -53.29
C ALA A 24 64.80 26.04 -53.65
N ARG A 25 64.43 25.87 -54.93
CA ARG A 25 63.02 25.76 -55.35
C ARG A 25 62.35 24.50 -54.80
N GLU A 26 63.03 23.36 -54.85
CA GLU A 26 62.52 22.09 -54.33
C GLU A 26 62.32 22.13 -52.80
N GLU A 27 63.25 22.74 -52.06
CA GLU A 27 63.09 22.96 -50.62
C GLU A 27 61.95 23.93 -50.31
N GLN A 28 61.82 25.02 -51.09
CA GLN A 28 60.72 25.97 -50.93
C GLN A 28 59.36 25.33 -51.22
N GLU A 29 59.26 24.44 -52.21
CA GLU A 29 58.04 23.72 -52.52
C GLU A 29 57.68 22.71 -51.43
N LYS A 30 58.65 21.95 -50.89
CA LYS A 30 58.45 21.06 -49.75
C LYS A 30 57.94 21.81 -48.53
N LEU A 31 58.53 22.97 -48.22
CA LEU A 31 58.11 23.81 -47.10
C LEU A 31 56.67 24.33 -47.30
N ARG A 32 56.31 24.75 -48.52
CA ARG A 32 54.93 25.18 -48.85
C ARG A 32 53.92 24.05 -48.62
N GLN A 33 54.23 22.85 -49.12
CA GLN A 33 53.36 21.67 -48.93
C GLN A 33 53.21 21.30 -47.45
N GLN A 34 54.27 21.46 -46.65
CA GLN A 34 54.21 21.21 -45.22
C GLN A 34 53.32 22.22 -44.48
N ILE A 35 53.45 23.51 -44.78
CA ILE A 35 52.58 24.57 -44.23
C ILE A 35 51.12 24.32 -44.59
N GLU A 36 50.84 23.91 -45.83
CA GLU A 36 49.46 23.64 -46.28
C GLU A 36 48.84 22.44 -45.56
N LYS A 37 49.61 21.36 -45.38
CA LYS A 37 49.17 20.19 -44.57
C LYS A 37 48.92 20.57 -43.11
N GLU A 38 49.75 21.41 -42.51
CA GLU A 38 49.53 21.89 -41.14
C GLU A 38 48.27 22.75 -41.03
N LYS A 39 48.02 23.65 -41.98
CA LYS A 39 46.78 24.43 -42.04
C LYS A 39 45.54 23.56 -42.17
N GLN A 40 45.58 22.53 -43.02
CA GLN A 40 44.47 21.57 -43.16
C GLN A 40 44.23 20.79 -41.87
N LYS A 41 45.31 20.37 -41.19
CA LYS A 41 45.22 19.67 -39.90
C LYS A 41 44.61 20.56 -38.82
N GLU A 42 45.01 21.83 -38.75
CA GLU A 42 44.45 22.80 -37.81
C GLU A 42 42.97 23.07 -38.09
N HIS A 43 42.58 23.22 -39.36
CA HIS A 43 41.19 23.40 -39.75
C HIS A 43 40.33 22.19 -39.38
N LYS A 44 40.82 20.97 -39.64
CA LYS A 44 40.15 19.73 -39.24
C LYS A 44 39.94 19.66 -37.72
N LYS A 45 40.94 20.05 -36.94
CA LYS A 45 40.84 20.08 -35.47
C LYS A 45 39.79 21.08 -34.99
N LYS A 46 39.72 22.27 -35.60
CA LYS A 46 38.67 23.28 -35.29
C LYS A 46 37.27 22.75 -35.59
N LEU A 47 37.09 22.06 -36.72
CA LEU A 47 35.82 21.41 -37.08
C LEU A 47 35.43 20.32 -36.09
N GLU A 48 36.37 19.48 -35.66
CA GLU A 48 36.12 18.45 -34.64
C GLU A 48 35.71 19.06 -33.28
N GLU A 49 36.38 20.12 -32.84
CA GLU A 49 36.05 20.84 -31.61
C GLU A 49 34.65 21.48 -31.69
N GLU A 50 34.30 22.06 -32.83
CA GLU A 50 32.98 22.65 -33.08
C GLU A 50 31.87 21.59 -33.10
N MET A 51 32.13 20.43 -33.71
CA MET A 51 31.21 19.30 -33.73
C MET A 51 30.94 18.75 -32.33
N ILE A 52 31.97 18.61 -31.49
CA ILE A 52 31.81 18.18 -30.08
C ILE A 52 30.98 19.19 -29.30
N LYS A 53 31.19 20.50 -29.53
CA LYS A 53 30.45 21.57 -28.86
C LYS A 53 28.96 21.53 -29.23
N LEU A 54 28.65 21.34 -30.51
CA LEU A 54 27.28 21.20 -31.02
C LEU A 54 26.59 19.95 -30.45
N GLN A 55 27.28 18.79 -30.44
CA GLN A 55 26.74 17.56 -29.84
C GLN A 55 26.38 17.76 -28.36
N LYS A 56 27.26 18.43 -27.60
CA LYS A 56 27.02 18.72 -26.19
C LYS A 56 25.82 19.64 -25.98
N GLN A 57 25.70 20.72 -26.76
CA GLN A 57 24.56 21.64 -26.70
C GLN A 57 23.24 20.92 -26.99
N HIS A 58 23.24 20.06 -28.00
CA HIS A 58 22.09 19.27 -28.38
C HIS A 58 21.68 18.28 -27.28
N GLU A 59 22.65 17.66 -26.61
CA GLU A 59 22.37 16.72 -25.51
C GLU A 59 21.85 17.45 -24.26
N GLU A 60 22.34 18.67 -23.99
CA GLU A 60 21.79 19.53 -22.94
C GLU A 60 20.35 20.00 -23.26
N GLU A 61 20.04 20.36 -24.51
CA GLU A 61 18.67 20.70 -24.91
C GLU A 61 17.72 19.51 -24.84
N LYS A 62 18.18 18.32 -25.25
CA LYS A 62 17.44 17.06 -25.09
C LYS A 62 17.07 16.81 -23.63
N GLN A 63 18.02 16.95 -22.72
CA GLN A 63 17.78 16.76 -21.29
C GLN A 63 16.75 17.77 -20.76
N ARG A 64 16.82 19.04 -21.17
CA ARG A 64 15.83 20.07 -20.76
C ARG A 64 14.42 19.72 -21.24
N GLN A 65 14.28 19.29 -22.50
CA GLN A 65 12.97 18.90 -23.05
C GLN A 65 12.40 17.65 -22.36
N GLU A 66 13.23 16.65 -22.07
CA GLU A 66 12.82 15.46 -21.32
C GLU A 66 12.35 15.80 -19.90
N GLU A 67 13.06 16.68 -19.19
CA GLU A 67 12.67 17.14 -17.85
C GLU A 67 11.34 17.91 -17.88
N GLU A 68 11.13 18.75 -18.89
CA GLU A 68 9.89 19.51 -19.04
C GLU A 68 8.69 18.59 -19.35
N ILE A 69 8.86 17.60 -20.23
CA ILE A 69 7.83 16.57 -20.50
C ILE A 69 7.54 15.77 -19.23
N ARG A 70 8.57 15.34 -18.48
CA ARG A 70 8.40 14.63 -17.20
C ARG A 70 7.64 15.47 -16.18
N ARG A 71 7.89 16.77 -16.11
CA ARG A 71 7.19 17.71 -15.24
C ARG A 71 5.72 17.84 -15.65
N GLN A 72 5.43 18.04 -16.92
CA GLN A 72 4.04 18.13 -17.42
C GLN A 72 3.23 16.86 -17.12
N ILE A 73 3.83 15.67 -17.31
CA ILE A 73 3.18 14.40 -16.98
C ILE A 73 2.93 14.29 -15.47
N ARG A 74 3.91 14.66 -14.63
CA ARG A 74 3.76 14.68 -13.17
C ARG A 74 2.60 15.59 -12.74
N ASP A 75 2.50 16.77 -13.33
CA ASP A 75 1.43 17.73 -13.04
C ASP A 75 0.06 17.20 -13.50
N GLN A 76 -0.02 16.48 -14.63
CA GLN A 76 -1.25 15.82 -15.09
C GLN A 76 -1.67 14.66 -14.18
N VAL A 77 -0.73 13.83 -13.72
CA VAL A 77 -1.00 12.73 -12.78
C VAL A 77 -1.47 13.29 -11.44
N GLN A 78 -0.80 14.31 -10.90
CA GLN A 78 -1.21 14.97 -9.64
C GLN A 78 -2.60 15.61 -9.73
N LYS A 79 -2.97 16.22 -10.87
CA LYS A 79 -4.34 16.76 -11.07
C LYS A 79 -5.39 15.64 -11.07
N SER A 80 -5.06 14.49 -11.65
CA SER A 80 -5.94 13.31 -11.71
C SER A 80 -6.15 12.70 -10.32
N ASP A 81 -5.07 12.55 -9.56
CA ASP A 81 -5.10 12.06 -8.18
C ASP A 81 -5.79 13.06 -7.24
N ARG A 82 -5.58 14.36 -7.42
CA ARG A 82 -6.25 15.41 -6.62
C ARG A 82 -7.76 15.41 -6.82
N SER A 83 -8.25 15.18 -8.04
CA SER A 83 -9.70 15.03 -8.32
C SER A 83 -10.29 13.79 -7.65
N ILE A 84 -9.55 12.68 -7.60
CA ILE A 84 -9.97 11.47 -6.90
C ILE A 84 -9.94 11.70 -5.38
N ILE A 85 -8.89 12.34 -4.86
CA ILE A 85 -8.75 12.70 -3.45
C ILE A 85 -9.83 13.69 -3.04
N GLU A 86 -10.16 14.73 -3.82
CA GLU A 86 -11.25 15.67 -3.50
C GLU A 86 -12.61 14.98 -3.48
N LYS A 87 -12.89 14.05 -4.41
CA LYS A 87 -14.12 13.24 -4.36
C LYS A 87 -14.17 12.31 -3.15
N ILE A 88 -13.03 11.72 -2.76
CA ILE A 88 -12.91 10.92 -1.54
C ILE A 88 -13.04 11.79 -0.30
N VAL A 89 -12.42 12.97 -0.27
CA VAL A 89 -12.46 13.93 0.84
C VAL A 89 -13.84 14.53 0.99
N ASP A 90 -14.56 14.84 -0.09
CA ASP A 90 -15.94 15.32 -0.04
C ASP A 90 -16.89 14.19 0.38
N GLY A 91 -16.65 12.97 -0.10
CA GLY A 91 -17.32 11.76 0.40
C GLY A 91 -17.09 11.53 1.90
N VAL A 92 -15.85 11.73 2.38
CA VAL A 92 -15.46 11.61 3.80
C VAL A 92 -15.91 12.82 4.62
N LYS A 93 -16.00 14.04 4.09
CA LYS A 93 -16.54 15.23 4.76
C LYS A 93 -18.05 15.12 4.98
N SER A 94 -18.78 14.50 4.04
CA SER A 94 -20.18 14.12 4.27
C SER A 94 -20.34 13.08 5.39
N MET A 95 -19.25 12.37 5.70
CA MET A 95 -19.14 11.38 6.77
C MET A 95 -18.15 11.83 7.86
N LYS A 96 -18.42 12.94 8.56
CA LYS A 96 -18.41 12.97 10.04
C LYS A 96 -18.44 14.39 10.63
N CYS A 97 -19.29 14.49 11.65
CA CYS A 97 -19.17 15.39 12.79
C CYS A 97 -17.73 15.41 13.35
N LYS A 98 -17.20 16.63 13.52
CA LYS A 98 -16.10 17.07 14.39
C LYS A 98 -15.03 16.03 14.76
N ASN A 99 -13.83 16.20 14.21
CA ASN A 99 -12.58 15.70 14.80
C ASN A 99 -11.64 16.88 15.05
N ASP A 100 -11.18 17.01 16.29
CA ASP A 100 -9.89 17.63 16.58
C ASP A 100 -8.81 16.62 16.19
N VAL A 101 -7.85 17.11 15.42
CA VAL A 101 -6.71 16.40 14.87
C VAL A 101 -5.59 16.47 15.89
N GLU A 102 -5.04 15.35 16.34
CA GLU A 102 -3.61 15.19 16.67
C GLU A 102 -3.26 13.73 17.09
N ASP A 103 -2.07 13.31 16.62
CA ASP A 103 -1.37 12.03 16.79
C ASP A 103 -1.94 10.77 16.14
N ARG A 104 -1.38 10.44 14.97
CA ARG A 104 -1.88 9.38 14.08
C ARG A 104 -1.05 8.08 14.09
N ASP A 105 0.06 7.99 14.83
CA ASP A 105 0.91 6.78 14.81
C ASP A 105 1.02 6.02 16.16
N GLU A 106 0.44 6.51 17.27
CA GLU A 106 0.38 5.75 18.55
C GLU A 106 -1.04 5.35 19.00
N LYS A 107 -2.10 6.06 18.55
CA LYS A 107 -3.48 5.85 19.03
C LYS A 107 -4.22 4.66 18.41
N THR A 108 -3.74 4.09 17.29
CA THR A 108 -4.36 2.93 16.64
C THR A 108 -4.35 1.69 17.55
N SER A 109 -3.37 1.59 18.47
CA SER A 109 -3.24 0.48 19.41
C SER A 109 -4.14 0.58 20.67
N GLN A 110 -4.86 1.69 20.86
CA GLN A 110 -5.71 1.90 22.04
C GLN A 110 -7.16 1.48 21.78
N TYR A 111 -7.67 1.66 20.56
CA TYR A 111 -9.04 1.26 20.20
C TYR A 111 -9.23 -0.25 20.02
N GLU A 112 -8.17 -1.00 19.70
CA GLU A 112 -8.20 -2.47 19.74
C GLU A 112 -8.23 -3.02 21.18
N ARG A 113 -7.84 -2.23 22.20
CA ARG A 113 -7.82 -2.65 23.62
C ARG A 113 -9.17 -2.50 24.34
N ASP A 114 -10.14 -1.82 23.75
CA ASP A 114 -11.46 -1.56 24.34
C ASP A 114 -12.60 -2.31 23.62
N GLU A 115 -12.26 -3.47 23.00
CA GLU A 115 -13.23 -4.43 22.50
C GLU A 115 -13.46 -5.56 23.52
N ILE A 116 -14.73 -5.90 23.80
CA ILE A 116 -15.10 -7.07 24.61
C ILE A 116 -15.84 -8.06 23.71
N ARG A 117 -15.28 -9.27 23.59
CA ARG A 117 -15.87 -10.37 22.82
C ARG A 117 -16.61 -11.32 23.77
N ILE A 118 -17.90 -11.54 23.51
CA ILE A 118 -18.77 -12.37 24.33
C ILE A 118 -19.31 -13.50 23.46
N VAL A 119 -19.12 -14.74 23.90
CA VAL A 119 -19.71 -15.92 23.25
C VAL A 119 -20.83 -16.44 24.14
N LEU A 120 -22.05 -16.52 23.59
CA LEU A 120 -23.21 -17.06 24.29
C LEU A 120 -23.31 -18.57 24.03
N THR A 121 -23.26 -19.36 25.10
CA THR A 121 -23.34 -20.83 25.04
C THR A 121 -24.43 -21.35 26.01
N GLY A 122 -24.95 -22.55 25.74
CA GLY A 122 -26.05 -23.15 26.49
C GLY A 122 -27.03 -23.95 25.61
N LYS A 123 -27.91 -24.74 26.24
CA LYS A 123 -28.86 -25.63 25.57
C LYS A 123 -29.87 -24.91 24.65
N THR A 124 -30.57 -25.68 23.82
CA THR A 124 -31.69 -25.14 23.01
C THR A 124 -32.77 -24.60 23.93
N GLY A 125 -33.31 -23.43 23.60
CA GLY A 125 -34.37 -22.78 24.39
C GLY A 125 -33.91 -22.13 25.70
N SER A 126 -32.60 -22.08 25.99
CA SER A 126 -32.09 -21.39 27.19
C SER A 126 -32.13 -19.85 27.10
N GLY A 127 -32.62 -19.31 26.00
CA GLY A 127 -32.75 -17.86 25.81
C GLY A 127 -31.46 -17.13 25.40
N LYS A 128 -30.47 -17.80 24.80
CA LYS A 128 -29.20 -17.18 24.33
C LYS A 128 -29.44 -15.95 23.45
N SER A 129 -30.18 -16.10 22.35
CA SER A 129 -30.46 -15.01 21.41
C SER A 129 -31.24 -13.86 22.07
N ALA A 130 -32.21 -14.18 22.95
CA ALA A 130 -32.94 -13.17 23.71
C ALA A 130 -32.03 -12.41 24.69
N THR A 131 -31.11 -13.11 25.36
CA THR A 131 -30.07 -12.49 26.19
C THR A 131 -29.11 -11.63 25.35
N GLY A 132 -28.72 -12.10 24.16
CA GLY A 132 -27.93 -11.32 23.20
C GLY A 132 -28.62 -10.01 22.84
N ASN A 133 -29.92 -10.04 22.53
CA ASN A 133 -30.71 -8.84 22.25
C ASN A 133 -30.80 -7.89 23.45
N SER A 134 -30.94 -8.43 24.66
CA SER A 134 -30.88 -7.63 25.89
C SER A 134 -29.53 -6.91 26.05
N ILE A 135 -28.41 -7.60 25.77
CA ILE A 135 -27.06 -7.01 25.82
C ILE A 135 -26.91 -5.94 24.73
N LEU A 136 -27.36 -6.23 23.50
CA LEU A 136 -27.36 -5.30 22.37
C LEU A 136 -28.22 -4.06 22.62
N GLY A 137 -29.29 -4.19 23.41
CA GLY A 137 -30.30 -3.15 23.59
C GLY A 137 -31.23 -2.99 22.38
N ARG A 138 -31.15 -3.91 21.40
CA ARG A 138 -31.97 -4.00 20.18
C ARG A 138 -32.16 -5.46 19.79
N ASP A 139 -33.13 -5.72 18.93
CA ASP A 139 -33.33 -7.04 18.35
C ASP A 139 -32.33 -7.27 17.20
N GLY A 140 -31.18 -7.88 17.50
CA GLY A 140 -30.14 -8.24 16.51
C GLY A 140 -30.15 -9.71 16.13
N PHE A 141 -30.49 -10.59 17.07
CA PHE A 141 -30.64 -12.02 16.86
C PHE A 141 -32.12 -12.39 16.73
N GLY A 142 -32.44 -13.28 15.78
CA GLY A 142 -33.81 -13.74 15.58
C GLY A 142 -34.30 -14.61 16.74
N THR A 143 -35.29 -14.16 17.50
CA THR A 143 -35.92 -14.95 18.56
C THR A 143 -37.21 -15.59 18.04
N PHE A 144 -37.15 -16.85 17.58
CA PHE A 144 -38.35 -17.60 17.21
C PHE A 144 -38.93 -18.32 18.43
N HIS A 145 -40.23 -18.20 18.67
CA HIS A 145 -40.94 -18.79 19.82
C HIS A 145 -41.14 -20.32 19.75
N TYR A 146 -40.57 -21.00 18.76
CA TYR A 146 -40.76 -22.44 18.55
C TYR A 146 -39.52 -23.23 18.94
N ALA A 147 -39.73 -24.35 19.65
CA ALA A 147 -38.71 -25.30 20.10
C ALA A 147 -37.93 -25.99 18.94
N SER A 148 -38.25 -25.68 17.68
CA SER A 148 -37.55 -26.17 16.50
C SER A 148 -36.38 -25.26 16.12
N SER A 149 -35.21 -25.56 16.68
CA SER A 149 -33.89 -25.13 16.17
C SER A 149 -33.73 -23.62 15.94
N ALA A 150 -33.77 -22.83 17.03
CA ALA A 150 -33.22 -21.48 17.03
C ALA A 150 -31.71 -21.51 16.70
N THR A 151 -31.29 -20.67 15.74
CA THR A 151 -29.93 -20.50 15.18
C THR A 151 -29.25 -21.79 14.65
N ARG A 152 -29.24 -21.98 13.32
CA ARG A 152 -28.52 -23.07 12.63
C ARG A 152 -27.03 -22.77 12.37
N ILE A 153 -26.66 -21.50 12.42
CA ILE A 153 -25.32 -20.97 12.10
C ILE A 153 -24.99 -19.94 13.19
N CYS A 154 -23.71 -19.84 13.59
CA CYS A 154 -23.27 -18.80 14.51
C CYS A 154 -23.62 -17.41 13.94
N GLN A 155 -24.26 -16.57 14.75
CA GLN A 155 -24.56 -15.18 14.38
C GLN A 155 -23.67 -14.25 15.20
N VAL A 156 -23.17 -13.20 14.57
CA VAL A 156 -22.33 -12.20 15.23
C VAL A 156 -22.99 -10.85 15.08
N GLU A 157 -23.19 -10.17 16.19
CA GLU A 157 -23.70 -8.80 16.21
C GLU A 157 -22.76 -7.92 17.02
N GLU A 158 -22.65 -6.66 16.59
CA GLU A 158 -21.80 -5.66 17.23
C GLU A 158 -22.64 -4.49 17.74
N VAL A 159 -22.21 -3.91 18.86
CA VAL A 159 -22.77 -2.67 19.41
C VAL A 159 -21.70 -1.87 20.14
N ILE A 160 -21.78 -0.54 20.07
CA ILE A 160 -20.98 0.33 20.93
C ILE A 160 -21.80 0.65 22.17
N ARG A 161 -21.28 0.29 23.35
CA ARG A 161 -21.92 0.57 24.63
C ARG A 161 -20.87 0.86 25.68
N ARG A 162 -21.11 1.87 26.53
CA ARG A 162 -20.13 2.37 27.52
C ARG A 162 -18.76 2.71 26.89
N ASN A 163 -18.78 3.29 25.70
CA ASN A 163 -17.58 3.61 24.89
C ASN A 163 -16.69 2.39 24.56
N LYS A 164 -17.21 1.18 24.66
CA LYS A 164 -16.53 -0.06 24.28
C LYS A 164 -17.26 -0.73 23.14
N LYS A 165 -16.50 -1.38 22.26
CA LYS A 165 -17.07 -2.22 21.21
C LYS A 165 -17.39 -3.58 21.82
N LEU A 166 -18.67 -3.96 21.82
CA LEU A 166 -19.12 -5.28 22.23
C LEU A 166 -19.38 -6.11 20.98
N LEU A 167 -18.69 -7.25 20.86
CA LEU A 167 -18.91 -8.24 19.80
C LEU A 167 -19.53 -9.47 20.44
N ILE A 168 -20.76 -9.79 20.07
CA ILE A 168 -21.55 -10.87 20.67
C ILE A 168 -21.75 -11.96 19.63
N VAL A 169 -21.32 -13.17 19.98
CA VAL A 169 -21.49 -14.37 19.14
C VAL A 169 -22.57 -15.24 19.74
N ASP A 170 -23.71 -15.36 19.06
CA ASP A 170 -24.71 -16.38 19.35
C ASP A 170 -24.30 -17.68 18.66
N THR A 171 -24.23 -18.77 19.43
CA THR A 171 -23.76 -20.07 18.92
C THR A 171 -24.90 -21.08 18.79
N PRO A 172 -24.93 -21.90 17.72
CA PRO A 172 -25.83 -23.04 17.64
C PRO A 172 -25.47 -24.07 18.70
N VAL A 173 -26.46 -24.85 19.11
CA VAL A 173 -26.35 -25.78 20.24
C VAL A 173 -25.56 -27.04 19.85
N PHE A 174 -24.54 -27.38 20.64
CA PHE A 174 -23.85 -28.68 20.60
C PHE A 174 -24.30 -29.59 21.75
N THR A 175 -25.54 -30.07 21.71
CA THR A 175 -25.96 -31.20 22.55
C THR A 175 -26.99 -32.04 21.79
N LYS A 176 -26.63 -33.28 21.43
CA LYS A 176 -27.59 -34.38 21.38
C LYS A 176 -28.11 -34.58 22.80
N ILE A 177 -29.42 -34.69 22.96
CA ILE A 177 -30.15 -35.67 23.80
C ILE A 177 -31.56 -35.11 24.04
N ASP A 178 -32.51 -35.87 23.51
CA ASP A 178 -33.94 -35.81 23.78
C ASP A 178 -34.23 -35.94 25.29
N THR A 179 -35.48 -35.63 25.64
CA THR A 179 -36.14 -35.91 26.93
C THR A 179 -35.87 -34.89 28.03
N LEU A 180 -36.89 -34.10 28.35
CA LEU A 180 -37.67 -34.24 29.59
C LEU A 180 -38.79 -33.20 29.59
N LYS A 181 -40.02 -33.72 29.42
CA LYS A 181 -41.27 -33.01 29.71
C LYS A 181 -41.40 -32.83 31.23
N GLY A 182 -41.97 -31.72 31.69
CA GLY A 182 -42.36 -31.53 33.09
C GLY A 182 -43.08 -30.19 33.33
N ASP A 183 -44.25 -30.27 33.95
CA ASP A 183 -45.35 -29.28 33.99
C ASP A 183 -45.08 -27.93 34.68
N THR A 184 -45.86 -26.93 34.23
CA THR A 184 -45.81 -25.51 34.58
C THR A 184 -46.90 -25.14 35.59
N SER A 185 -46.55 -24.74 36.82
CA SER A 185 -47.37 -23.81 37.64
C SER A 185 -46.64 -23.28 38.90
N THR A 186 -45.78 -22.26 38.79
CA THR A 186 -45.43 -21.31 39.89
C THR A 186 -44.62 -20.11 39.35
N SER A 187 -44.78 -18.92 39.97
CA SER A 187 -44.14 -17.66 39.52
C SER A 187 -42.60 -17.68 39.58
N LEU A 188 -41.94 -17.03 38.61
CA LEU A 188 -40.48 -17.07 38.38
C LEU A 188 -39.65 -16.47 39.53
N GLN A 189 -40.20 -15.50 40.27
CA GLN A 189 -39.50 -14.85 41.39
C GLN A 189 -39.38 -15.76 42.61
N GLN A 190 -40.40 -16.57 42.88
CA GLN A 190 -40.41 -17.51 44.02
C GLN A 190 -39.54 -18.75 43.78
N ARG A 191 -39.16 -19.03 42.52
CA ARG A 191 -38.27 -20.13 42.14
C ARG A 191 -36.79 -19.78 42.31
N LEU A 192 -36.37 -18.54 42.04
CA LEU A 192 -34.95 -18.18 42.09
C LEU A 192 -34.40 -18.17 43.53
N GLU A 193 -35.21 -17.73 44.49
CA GLU A 193 -34.83 -17.68 45.91
C GLU A 193 -34.87 -19.06 46.60
N ASN A 194 -35.81 -19.95 46.24
CA ASN A 194 -35.85 -21.33 46.75
C ASN A 194 -34.83 -22.28 46.07
N TYR A 195 -34.48 -22.03 44.80
CA TYR A 195 -33.55 -22.88 44.04
C TYR A 195 -32.08 -22.68 44.46
N LEU A 196 -31.73 -21.51 44.99
CA LEU A 196 -30.39 -21.24 45.53
C LEU A 196 -30.14 -21.89 46.90
N GLN A 197 -31.18 -22.35 47.61
CA GLN A 197 -31.05 -23.07 48.89
C GLN A 197 -31.00 -24.61 48.73
N THR A 198 -31.35 -25.15 47.55
CA THR A 198 -31.49 -26.60 47.29
C THR A 198 -30.73 -27.06 46.04
N VAL A 199 -29.69 -26.33 45.67
CA VAL A 199 -28.94 -26.50 44.41
C VAL A 199 -28.36 -27.93 44.29
N PRO A 200 -28.55 -28.64 43.16
CA PRO A 200 -27.83 -29.88 42.88
C PRO A 200 -26.32 -29.68 43.00
N LYS A 201 -25.60 -30.63 43.63
CA LYS A 201 -24.15 -30.50 43.88
C LYS A 201 -23.37 -30.09 42.63
N ASP A 202 -23.75 -30.61 41.46
CA ASP A 202 -23.14 -30.28 40.17
C ASP A 202 -23.26 -28.79 39.82
N LEU A 203 -24.40 -28.16 40.10
CA LEU A 203 -24.60 -26.73 39.88
C LEU A 203 -23.85 -25.89 40.93
N GLN A 204 -23.75 -26.35 42.19
CA GLN A 204 -22.90 -25.68 43.18
C GLN A 204 -21.42 -25.73 42.78
N SER A 205 -20.94 -26.88 42.32
CA SER A 205 -19.58 -27.05 41.80
C SER A 205 -19.34 -26.17 40.57
N LEU A 206 -20.30 -26.09 39.64
CA LEU A 206 -20.19 -25.20 38.47
C LEU A 206 -20.13 -23.72 38.87
N LEU A 207 -20.99 -23.27 39.80
CA LEU A 207 -20.99 -21.89 40.29
C LEU A 207 -19.67 -21.56 41.00
N THR A 208 -19.15 -22.50 41.79
CA THR A 208 -17.85 -22.37 42.46
C THR A 208 -16.71 -22.28 41.45
N ASN A 209 -16.69 -23.14 40.43
CA ASN A 209 -15.72 -23.10 39.34
C ASN A 209 -15.82 -21.83 38.49
N CYS A 210 -17.00 -21.20 38.49
CA CYS A 210 -17.23 -19.91 37.87
C CYS A 210 -16.91 -18.73 38.81
N ASN A 211 -16.31 -18.98 39.98
CA ASN A 211 -16.00 -17.99 41.02
C ASN A 211 -17.23 -17.19 41.45
N ASN A 212 -18.39 -17.85 41.53
CA ASN A 212 -19.67 -17.23 41.88
C ASN A 212 -20.09 -16.08 40.97
N ARG A 213 -19.60 -16.06 39.71
CA ARG A 213 -20.02 -15.10 38.69
C ARG A 213 -21.33 -15.56 38.05
N TYR A 214 -22.45 -15.05 38.53
CA TYR A 214 -23.77 -15.30 37.95
C TYR A 214 -24.64 -14.04 37.93
N THR A 215 -25.61 -14.01 37.04
CA THR A 215 -26.63 -12.95 36.98
C THR A 215 -27.96 -13.52 36.54
N GLY A 216 -29.06 -12.93 37.01
CA GLY A 216 -30.41 -13.26 36.60
C GLY A 216 -30.91 -12.30 35.53
N LEU A 217 -31.41 -12.85 34.42
CA LEU A 217 -32.02 -12.07 33.34
C LEU A 217 -33.45 -12.53 33.12
N ASP A 218 -34.37 -11.57 33.11
CA ASP A 218 -35.76 -11.77 32.73
C ASP A 218 -36.04 -11.00 31.43
N ASN A 219 -35.93 -11.72 30.32
CA ASN A 219 -36.12 -11.18 28.98
C ASN A 219 -37.58 -10.83 28.66
N SER A 220 -38.54 -11.15 29.54
CA SER A 220 -39.96 -10.81 29.38
C SER A 220 -40.34 -9.43 29.95
N GLN A 221 -39.46 -8.81 30.75
CA GLN A 221 -39.73 -7.52 31.40
C GLN A 221 -39.70 -6.34 30.44
N SER A 222 -40.15 -5.17 30.89
CA SER A 222 -40.06 -3.92 30.12
C SER A 222 -38.61 -3.53 29.79
N SER A 223 -38.43 -2.79 28.69
CA SER A 223 -37.11 -2.32 28.22
C SER A 223 -36.27 -1.69 29.33
N LYS A 224 -36.86 -0.81 30.16
CA LYS A 224 -36.18 -0.15 31.29
C LYS A 224 -35.67 -1.13 32.35
N ARG A 225 -36.43 -2.20 32.64
CA ARG A 225 -36.02 -3.24 33.61
C ARG A 225 -34.94 -4.14 33.02
N ARG A 226 -35.07 -4.54 31.74
CA ARG A 226 -34.03 -5.31 31.03
C ARG A 226 -32.71 -4.53 30.95
N MET A 227 -32.77 -3.21 30.73
CA MET A 227 -31.58 -2.37 30.74
C MET A 227 -30.87 -2.42 32.10
N LYS A 228 -31.59 -2.29 33.23
CA LYS A 228 -30.98 -2.40 34.57
C LYS A 228 -30.31 -3.76 34.80
N GLN A 229 -30.95 -4.85 34.42
CA GLN A 229 -30.39 -6.20 34.52
C GLN A 229 -29.13 -6.34 33.64
N THR A 230 -29.17 -5.77 32.45
CA THR A 230 -28.03 -5.75 31.52
C THR A 230 -26.85 -4.95 32.07
N GLU A 231 -27.10 -3.82 32.74
CA GLU A 231 -26.02 -3.05 33.38
C GLU A 231 -25.31 -3.87 34.48
N ILE A 232 -26.04 -4.70 35.23
CA ILE A 232 -25.46 -5.63 36.21
C ILE A 232 -24.55 -6.66 35.52
N LEU A 233 -25.03 -7.27 34.42
CA LEU A 233 -24.23 -8.21 33.63
C LEU A 233 -22.96 -7.56 33.07
N LEU A 234 -23.07 -6.36 32.50
CA LEU A 234 -21.92 -5.64 31.95
C LEU A 234 -20.89 -5.31 33.03
N ASN A 235 -21.32 -4.91 34.23
CA ASN A 235 -20.41 -4.72 35.37
C ASN A 235 -19.67 -6.00 35.75
N LEU A 236 -20.35 -7.15 35.74
CA LEU A 236 -19.74 -8.45 36.03
C LEU A 236 -18.72 -8.86 34.96
N ILE A 237 -19.00 -8.57 33.69
CA ILE A 237 -18.06 -8.83 32.59
C ILE A 237 -16.83 -7.93 32.73
N GLU A 238 -17.02 -6.63 32.99
CA GLU A 238 -15.92 -5.70 33.17
C GLU A 238 -15.03 -6.06 34.36
N SER A 239 -15.63 -6.45 35.49
CA SER A 239 -14.87 -6.91 36.65
C SER A 239 -14.10 -8.19 36.36
N THR A 240 -14.70 -9.13 35.63
CA THR A 240 -14.03 -10.36 35.17
C THR A 240 -12.82 -10.05 34.29
N VAL A 241 -12.99 -9.19 33.28
CA VAL A 241 -11.90 -8.80 32.38
C VAL A 241 -10.80 -8.11 33.17
N LYS A 242 -11.14 -7.27 34.15
CA LYS A 242 -10.16 -6.60 35.02
C LYS A 242 -9.39 -7.59 35.91
N ILE A 243 -10.08 -8.57 36.50
CA ILE A 243 -9.46 -9.63 37.33
C ILE A 243 -8.50 -10.49 36.49
N ASN A 244 -8.81 -10.71 35.21
CA ASN A 244 -7.97 -11.48 34.29
C ASN A 244 -6.88 -10.64 33.60
N ASP A 245 -6.48 -9.48 34.16
CA ASP A 245 -5.50 -8.56 33.58
C ASP A 245 -5.78 -8.18 32.12
N ARG A 246 -7.07 -8.09 31.77
CA ARG A 246 -7.57 -7.83 30.42
C ARG A 246 -7.17 -8.87 29.38
N LYS A 247 -6.67 -10.04 29.80
CA LYS A 247 -6.43 -11.17 28.90
C LYS A 247 -7.75 -11.82 28.53
N TYR A 248 -7.93 -12.05 27.24
CA TYR A 248 -9.04 -12.85 26.72
C TYR A 248 -8.72 -14.34 26.86
N TYR A 249 -9.75 -15.18 26.76
CA TYR A 249 -9.56 -16.62 26.73
C TYR A 249 -8.76 -17.02 25.49
N ASP A 250 -7.59 -17.62 25.70
CA ASP A 250 -6.78 -18.21 24.63
C ASP A 250 -6.88 -19.74 24.68
N CYS A 251 -6.74 -20.35 23.51
CA CYS A 251 -6.51 -21.78 23.39
C CYS A 251 -5.66 -22.02 22.14
N THR A 252 -5.00 -23.18 22.08
CA THR A 252 -4.13 -23.54 20.96
C THR A 252 -4.84 -23.45 19.60
N ALA A 253 -6.14 -23.79 19.55
CA ALA A 253 -6.95 -23.65 18.34
C ALA A 253 -7.17 -22.17 17.95
N PHE A 254 -7.33 -21.26 18.92
CA PHE A 254 -7.45 -19.82 18.67
C PHE A 254 -6.16 -19.25 18.09
N GLU A 255 -4.99 -19.62 18.63
CA GLU A 255 -3.70 -19.18 18.09
C GLU A 255 -3.49 -19.62 16.64
N GLN A 256 -3.86 -20.85 16.30
CA GLN A 256 -3.75 -21.36 14.93
C GLN A 256 -4.64 -20.56 13.97
N VAL A 257 -5.87 -20.25 14.39
CA VAL A 257 -6.79 -19.43 13.58
C VAL A 257 -6.25 -18.01 13.41
N GLN A 258 -5.72 -17.39 14.47
CA GLN A 258 -5.11 -16.05 14.39
C GLN A 258 -3.91 -16.04 13.44
N LYS A 259 -3.00 -17.02 13.55
CA LYS A 259 -1.83 -17.15 12.66
C LYS A 259 -2.24 -17.28 11.19
N ARG A 260 -3.25 -18.12 10.90
CA ARG A 260 -3.79 -18.26 9.53
C ARG A 260 -4.37 -16.97 9.00
N LYS A 261 -5.17 -16.27 9.81
CA LYS A 261 -5.78 -14.99 9.40
C LYS A 261 -4.74 -13.91 9.15
N MET A 262 -3.70 -13.83 9.99
CA MET A 262 -2.59 -12.89 9.78
C MET A 262 -1.81 -13.20 8.51
N ALA A 263 -1.51 -14.48 8.25
CA ALA A 263 -0.83 -14.88 7.01
C ALA A 263 -1.67 -14.59 5.75
N GLU A 264 -3.00 -14.75 5.81
CA GLU A 264 -3.92 -14.37 4.73
C GLU A 264 -3.87 -12.86 4.45
N LEU A 265 -3.96 -12.04 5.50
CA LEU A 265 -3.91 -10.57 5.38
C LEU A 265 -2.56 -10.08 4.83
N GLU A 266 -1.47 -10.74 5.22
CA GLU A 266 -0.13 -10.42 4.73
C GLU A 266 0.03 -10.81 3.25
N ASN A 267 -0.50 -11.95 2.84
CA ASN A 267 -0.54 -12.35 1.44
C ASN A 267 -1.38 -11.36 0.59
N GLU A 268 -2.56 -10.95 1.07
CA GLU A 268 -3.38 -9.93 0.39
C GLU A 268 -2.63 -8.60 0.26
N ARG A 269 -1.90 -8.19 1.30
CA ARG A 269 -1.07 -6.98 1.27
C ARG A 269 0.03 -7.10 0.23
N GLN A 270 0.70 -8.26 0.15
CA GLN A 270 1.76 -8.50 -0.82
C GLN A 270 1.21 -8.45 -2.25
N ILE A 271 0.05 -9.07 -2.51
CA ILE A 271 -0.62 -9.01 -3.81
C ILE A 271 -0.94 -7.56 -4.21
N ARG A 272 -1.39 -6.72 -3.27
CA ARG A 272 -1.63 -5.28 -3.55
C ARG A 272 -0.35 -4.56 -3.95
N VAL A 273 0.73 -4.75 -3.20
CA VAL A 273 2.04 -4.13 -3.49
C VAL A 273 2.57 -4.57 -4.85
N ASP A 274 2.47 -5.87 -5.18
CA ASP A 274 2.92 -6.40 -6.46
C ASP A 274 2.09 -5.86 -7.64
N ASN A 275 0.78 -5.69 -7.45
CA ASN A 275 -0.10 -5.08 -8.45
C ASN A 275 0.25 -3.60 -8.69
N ASP A 276 0.51 -2.83 -7.62
CA ASP A 276 0.92 -1.43 -7.74
C ASP A 276 2.27 -1.31 -8.44
N ARG A 277 3.23 -2.19 -8.13
CA ARG A 277 4.52 -2.26 -8.82
C ARG A 277 4.34 -2.52 -10.32
N LYS A 278 3.53 -3.51 -10.72
CA LYS A 278 3.24 -3.81 -12.13
C LYS A 278 2.58 -2.62 -12.84
N ARG A 279 1.65 -1.95 -12.17
CA ARG A 279 0.98 -0.77 -12.73
C ARG A 279 1.95 0.40 -12.96
N ASN A 280 2.87 0.62 -12.02
CA ASN A 280 3.93 1.61 -12.14
C ASN A 280 4.90 1.28 -13.28
N GLU A 281 5.23 0.00 -13.47
CA GLU A 281 6.09 -0.46 -14.56
C GLU A 281 5.45 -0.24 -15.94
N ILE A 282 4.16 -0.57 -16.10
CA ILE A 282 3.39 -0.28 -17.32
C ILE A 282 3.37 1.22 -17.61
N THR A 283 3.15 2.03 -16.57
CA THR A 283 3.11 3.50 -16.70
C THR A 283 4.47 4.05 -17.13
N ARG A 284 5.57 3.54 -16.56
CA ARG A 284 6.94 3.89 -16.99
C ARG A 284 7.17 3.56 -18.46
N HIS A 285 6.83 2.34 -18.90
CA HIS A 285 6.98 1.93 -20.30
C HIS A 285 6.21 2.83 -21.26
N ARG A 286 4.97 3.19 -20.90
CA ARG A 286 4.15 4.10 -21.70
C ARG A 286 4.77 5.49 -21.81
N ILE A 287 5.29 6.03 -20.71
CA ILE A 287 5.98 7.34 -20.70
C ILE A 287 7.23 7.28 -21.58
N THR A 288 8.06 6.24 -21.44
CA THR A 288 9.26 6.07 -22.27
C THR A 288 8.90 6.06 -23.76
N ASN A 289 7.92 5.26 -24.16
CA ASN A 289 7.49 5.18 -25.56
C ASN A 289 6.92 6.53 -26.09
N GLU A 290 6.19 7.28 -25.25
CA GLU A 290 5.69 8.61 -25.64
C GLU A 290 6.83 9.64 -25.78
N VAL A 291 7.87 9.56 -24.94
CA VAL A 291 9.07 10.39 -25.05
C VAL A 291 9.86 10.05 -26.31
N ASP A 292 10.11 8.77 -26.57
CA ASP A 292 10.83 8.31 -27.76
C ASP A 292 10.12 8.71 -29.06
N LYS A 293 8.79 8.57 -29.09
CA LYS A 293 7.99 9.00 -30.24
C LYS A 293 8.06 10.51 -30.45
N LYS A 294 7.93 11.31 -29.38
CA LYS A 294 8.06 12.78 -29.48
C LYS A 294 9.48 13.19 -29.89
N TYR A 295 10.48 12.46 -29.46
CA TYR A 295 11.86 12.65 -29.87
C TYR A 295 11.98 12.40 -31.39
N GLU A 296 11.55 11.25 -31.90
CA GLU A 296 11.55 10.94 -33.34
C GLU A 296 10.77 11.96 -34.19
N ASP A 297 9.60 12.40 -33.73
CA ASP A 297 8.77 13.40 -34.42
C ASP A 297 9.41 14.81 -34.38
N ALA A 298 10.21 15.12 -33.35
CA ALA A 298 10.86 16.41 -33.17
C ALA A 298 12.23 16.54 -33.87
N PHE A 299 12.79 15.46 -34.41
CA PHE A 299 14.04 15.49 -35.18
C PHE A 299 13.79 15.59 -36.69
N PRO A 300 14.06 16.75 -37.32
CA PRO A 300 13.89 16.91 -38.75
C PRO A 300 14.98 16.15 -39.53
N LYS A 301 14.70 15.93 -40.82
CA LYS A 301 15.58 15.36 -41.86
C LYS A 301 17.00 15.97 -41.92
N ASP A 302 17.25 17.06 -41.23
CA ASP A 302 18.52 17.81 -41.20
C ASP A 302 19.65 17.04 -40.48
N ILE A 303 19.35 16.26 -39.42
CA ILE A 303 20.37 15.38 -38.78
C ILE A 303 20.72 14.19 -39.68
N GLN A 304 19.73 13.66 -40.42
CA GLN A 304 19.96 12.61 -41.42
C GLN A 304 20.84 13.13 -42.57
N ASN A 305 20.53 14.34 -43.08
CA ASN A 305 21.32 15.01 -44.12
C ASN A 305 22.76 15.32 -43.67
N LEU A 306 22.97 15.71 -42.42
CA LEU A 306 24.31 15.93 -41.84
C LEU A 306 25.10 14.63 -41.72
N LYS A 307 24.47 13.52 -41.33
CA LYS A 307 25.10 12.18 -41.35
C LYS A 307 25.47 11.75 -42.76
N ASP A 308 24.60 12.00 -43.75
CA ASP A 308 24.84 11.65 -45.15
C ASP A 308 25.93 12.53 -45.81
N GLN A 309 26.12 13.77 -45.36
CA GLN A 309 27.25 14.62 -45.78
C GLN A 309 28.57 14.19 -45.16
N PHE A 310 28.57 13.74 -43.90
CA PHE A 310 29.77 13.30 -43.20
C PHE A 310 30.36 12.00 -43.78
N PHE A 311 29.51 11.12 -44.32
CA PHE A 311 29.91 9.87 -44.98
C PHE A 311 30.29 10.00 -46.47
N LYS A 312 30.25 11.22 -47.03
CA LYS A 312 30.64 11.50 -48.43
C LYS A 312 32.10 11.93 -48.62
N PHE A 313 32.85 12.06 -47.53
CA PHE A 313 34.30 12.28 -47.53
C PHE A 313 35.02 11.01 -47.08
#